data_AF-A0A9D9PB55-F1
#
_entry.id   AF-A0A9D9PB55-F1
#
_cell.length_a   1.000
_cell.length_b   1.000
_cell.length_c   1.000
_cell.angle_alpha   90.00
_cell.angle_beta   90.00
_cell.angle_gamma   90.00
#
_symmetry.space_group_name_H-M   'P 1'
#
loop_
_entity.id
_entity.type
_entity.pdbx_description
1 polymer ?
#
loop_
_entity_poly.entity_id
_entity_poly.type
_entity_poly.pdbx_seq_one_letter_code
_entity_poly.pdbx_strand_id
1 'polypeptide(L)'
;MYIRWIVRKHKNAGAANVSFHDAYLVESYRDENDSPRQRTICYLGNIRQIGDEFPPLEREIFFLRAERILMSIPEIDSEEREAILALLRQKVPELSEEEAIIAFHNNLRWFARWIRSRGRRISRDELLRMVDTAAESIEV
;
A
#
# COMPACT_ATOMS: atom_id res chain seq x y z
N MET A 1 5.14 -9.90 16.76
CA MET A 1 3.79 -10.00 16.17
C MET A 1 3.84 -10.68 14.79
N TYR A 2 2.72 -10.87 14.09
CA TYR A 2 2.71 -11.36 12.70
C TYR A 2 1.57 -10.75 11.87
N ILE A 3 1.65 -10.87 10.55
CA ILE A 3 0.62 -10.38 9.63
C ILE A 3 -0.32 -11.52 9.28
N ARG A 4 -1.60 -11.35 9.63
CA ARG A 4 -2.68 -12.21 9.14
C ARG A 4 -3.26 -11.62 7.87
N TRP A 5 -3.19 -12.38 6.79
CA TRP A 5 -3.81 -12.06 5.51
C TRP A 5 -5.17 -12.73 5.40
N ILE A 6 -6.21 -11.94 5.17
CA ILE A 6 -7.54 -12.44 4.81
C ILE A 6 -7.76 -12.17 3.33
N VAL A 7 -8.01 -13.23 2.55
CA VAL A 7 -8.24 -13.13 1.11
C VAL A 7 -9.72 -13.28 0.81
N ARG A 8 -10.30 -12.28 0.16
CA ARG A 8 -11.71 -12.27 -0.25
C ARG A 8 -11.80 -12.21 -1.77
N LYS A 9 -12.61 -13.10 -2.37
CA LYS A 9 -12.93 -13.01 -3.79
C LYS A 9 -13.99 -11.93 -4.02
N HIS A 10 -13.98 -11.32 -5.20
CA HIS A 10 -15.08 -10.47 -5.62
C HIS A 10 -16.41 -11.27 -5.61
N LYS A 11 -17.52 -10.65 -5.17
CA LYS A 11 -18.84 -11.32 -5.07
C LYS A 11 -19.28 -11.95 -6.40
N ASN A 12 -18.87 -11.35 -7.51
CA ASN A 12 -19.09 -11.85 -8.87
C ASN A 12 -17.78 -12.40 -9.44
N ALA A 13 -17.22 -13.45 -8.82
CA ALA A 13 -15.92 -14.02 -9.22
C ALA A 13 -15.89 -14.54 -10.67
N GLY A 14 -17.06 -14.86 -11.26
CA GLY A 14 -17.16 -15.23 -12.68
C GLY A 14 -17.06 -14.06 -13.66
N ALA A 15 -17.18 -12.81 -13.20
CA ALA A 15 -17.14 -11.61 -14.03
C ALA A 15 -15.92 -10.71 -13.78
N ALA A 16 -15.21 -10.92 -12.67
CA ALA A 16 -14.03 -10.13 -12.31
C ALA A 16 -12.95 -11.05 -11.75
N ASN A 17 -11.80 -11.09 -12.42
CA ASN A 17 -10.61 -11.80 -11.96
C ASN A 17 -9.88 -10.96 -10.91
N VAL A 18 -10.55 -10.69 -9.79
CA VAL A 18 -10.05 -9.81 -8.72
C VAL A 18 -10.24 -10.46 -7.36
N SER A 19 -9.17 -10.43 -6.56
CA SER A 19 -9.21 -10.77 -5.15
C SER A 19 -8.71 -9.60 -4.29
N PHE A 20 -9.12 -9.56 -3.04
CA PHE A 20 -8.80 -8.52 -2.08
C PHE A 20 -8.03 -9.15 -0.93
N HIS A 21 -6.86 -8.61 -0.60
CA HIS A 21 -5.99 -9.10 0.45
C HIS A 21 -5.95 -8.06 1.58
N ASP A 22 -6.64 -8.38 2.68
CA ASP A 22 -6.70 -7.54 3.88
C ASP A 22 -5.59 -7.95 4.84
N ALA A 23 -4.75 -6.99 5.26
CA ALA A 23 -3.65 -7.21 6.19
C ALA A 23 -4.04 -6.78 7.60
N TYR A 24 -3.88 -7.68 8.57
CA TYR A 24 -4.07 -7.39 9.99
C TYR A 24 -2.79 -7.68 10.75
N LEU A 25 -2.37 -6.75 11.60
CA LEU A 25 -1.33 -7.01 12.59
C LEU A 25 -1.94 -7.76 13.75
N VAL A 26 -1.40 -8.94 14.06
CA VAL A 26 -1.90 -9.82 15.12
C VAL A 26 -0.78 -10.12 16.10
N GLU A 27 -1.10 -10.04 17.38
CA GLU A 27 -0.22 -10.44 18.46
C GLU A 27 -0.70 -11.78 19.04
N SER A 28 0.25 -12.68 19.25
CA SER A 28 0.04 -13.93 20.00
C SER A 28 0.52 -13.73 21.43
N TYR A 29 -0.28 -14.15 22.40
CA TYR A 29 0.05 -14.08 23.82
C TYR A 29 -0.51 -15.31 24.55
N ARG A 30 -0.15 -15.49 25.82
CA ARG A 30 -0.76 -16.51 26.68
C ARG A 30 -1.64 -15.85 27.73
N ASP A 31 -2.80 -16.43 27.99
CA ASP A 31 -3.68 -15.97 29.07
C ASP A 31 -3.22 -16.47 30.44
N GLU A 32 -3.97 -16.13 31.49
CA GLU A 32 -3.67 -16.49 32.88
C GLU A 32 -3.62 -18.00 33.12
N ASN A 33 -4.22 -18.81 32.25
CA ASN A 33 -4.20 -20.28 32.31
C ASN A 33 -3.11 -20.87 31.39
N ASP A 34 -2.12 -20.07 30.99
CA ASP A 34 -1.09 -20.41 30.02
C ASP A 34 -1.64 -20.81 28.64
N SER A 35 -2.91 -20.52 28.33
CA SER A 35 -3.49 -20.94 27.04
C SER A 35 -3.14 -19.97 25.92
N PRO A 36 -2.80 -20.44 24.72
CA PRO A 36 -2.45 -19.57 23.60
C PRO A 36 -3.67 -18.77 23.12
N ARG A 37 -3.51 -17.46 23.03
CA ARG A 37 -4.50 -16.48 22.55
C ARG A 37 -3.90 -15.58 21.48
N GLN A 38 -4.80 -14.92 20.75
CA GLN A 38 -4.43 -13.97 19.71
C GLN A 38 -5.36 -12.77 19.77
N ARG A 39 -4.81 -11.57 19.59
CA ARG A 39 -5.58 -10.34 19.45
C ARG A 39 -5.15 -9.58 18.19
N THR A 40 -6.12 -8.95 17.54
CA THR A 40 -5.83 -8.03 16.42
C THR A 40 -5.38 -6.71 17.02
N ILE A 41 -4.20 -6.25 16.63
CA ILE A 41 -3.65 -4.97 17.04
C ILE A 41 -4.22 -3.87 16.15
N CYS A 42 -4.11 -4.04 14.83
CA CYS A 42 -4.66 -3.08 13.88
C CYS A 42 -4.92 -3.72 12.51
N TYR A 43 -5.69 -2.99 11.70
CA TYR A 43 -5.84 -3.25 10.28
C TYR A 43 -4.86 -2.37 9.50
N LEU A 44 -3.95 -2.99 8.73
CA LEU A 44 -2.87 -2.32 8.00
C LEU A 44 -3.30 -1.86 6.61
N GLY A 45 -4.42 -2.38 6.09
CA GLY A 45 -4.98 -1.98 4.81
C GLY A 45 -5.38 -3.15 3.92
N ASN A 46 -5.79 -2.79 2.72
CA ASN A 46 -6.19 -3.74 1.68
C ASN A 46 -5.44 -3.43 0.39
N ILE A 47 -5.06 -4.50 -0.32
CA ILE A 47 -4.59 -4.43 -1.70
C ILE A 47 -5.39 -5.40 -2.56
N ARG A 48 -5.77 -4.96 -3.76
CA ARG A 48 -6.43 -5.82 -4.74
C ARG A 48 -5.39 -6.51 -5.62
N GLN A 49 -5.63 -7.78 -5.93
CA GLN A 49 -4.89 -8.55 -6.90
C GLN A 49 -5.78 -8.73 -8.13
N ILE A 50 -5.25 -8.45 -9.32
CA ILE A 50 -5.94 -8.64 -10.59
C ILE A 50 -5.23 -9.77 -11.34
N GLY A 51 -5.92 -10.88 -11.58
CA GLY A 51 -5.24 -12.12 -11.91
C GLY A 51 -4.27 -12.51 -10.81
N ASP A 52 -3.01 -12.71 -11.16
CA ASP A 52 -1.96 -13.13 -10.23
C ASP A 52 -1.08 -11.97 -9.74
N GLU A 53 -1.37 -10.74 -10.15
CA GLU A 53 -0.52 -9.58 -9.88
C GLU A 53 -1.18 -8.54 -8.98
N PHE A 54 -0.37 -7.93 -8.12
CA PHE A 54 -0.72 -6.69 -7.43
C PHE A 54 -0.34 -5.49 -8.31
N PRO A 55 -1.28 -4.58 -8.64
CA PRO A 55 -0.96 -3.44 -9.49
C PRO A 55 0.18 -2.58 -8.90
N PRO A 56 1.20 -2.21 -9.68
CA PRO A 56 2.42 -1.54 -9.18
C PRO A 56 2.14 -0.36 -8.24
N LEU A 57 1.43 0.67 -8.69
CA LEU A 57 1.16 1.83 -7.85
C LEU A 57 0.42 1.49 -6.54
N GLU A 58 -0.46 0.49 -6.59
CA GLU A 58 -1.27 0.11 -5.43
C GLU A 58 -0.44 -0.61 -4.37
N ARG A 59 0.66 -1.28 -4.76
CA ARG A 59 1.63 -1.85 -3.82
C ARG A 59 2.25 -0.76 -2.94
N GLU A 60 2.74 0.32 -3.56
CA GLU A 60 3.36 1.42 -2.82
C GLU A 60 2.35 2.25 -2.03
N ILE A 61 1.17 2.51 -2.58
CA ILE A 61 0.10 3.20 -1.83
C ILE A 61 -0.33 2.38 -0.61
N PHE A 62 -0.43 1.05 -0.75
CA PHE A 62 -0.72 0.16 0.37
C PHE A 62 0.38 0.26 1.44
N PHE A 63 1.64 0.20 1.03
CA PHE A 63 2.79 0.24 1.94
C PHE A 63 2.87 1.57 2.71
N LEU A 64 2.78 2.72 2.02
CA LEU A 64 2.78 4.05 2.66
C LEU A 64 1.64 4.22 3.69
N ARG A 65 0.47 3.64 3.40
CA ARG A 65 -0.66 3.65 4.35
C ARG A 65 -0.38 2.77 5.55
N ALA A 66 0.13 1.56 5.34
CA ALA A 66 0.47 0.64 6.42
C ALA A 66 1.56 1.22 7.34
N GLU A 67 2.61 1.80 6.77
CA GLU A 67 3.65 2.52 7.51
C GLU A 67 3.06 3.63 8.36
N ARG A 68 2.23 4.51 7.78
CA ARG A 68 1.59 5.59 8.54
C ARG A 68 0.71 5.08 9.68
N ILE A 69 0.01 3.95 9.50
CA ILE A 69 -0.77 3.32 10.57
C ILE A 69 0.16 2.82 11.67
N LEU A 70 1.26 2.14 11.34
CA LEU A 70 2.24 1.68 12.33
C LEU A 70 2.88 2.83 13.08
N MET A 71 3.22 3.93 12.40
CA MET A 71 3.75 5.15 13.05
C MET A 71 2.78 5.75 14.07
N SER A 72 1.48 5.49 13.94
CA SER A 72 0.45 6.01 14.84
C SER A 72 0.21 5.18 16.09
N ILE A 73 0.86 4.01 16.22
CA ILE A 73 0.70 3.08 17.35
C ILE A 73 1.90 3.26 18.30
N PRO A 74 1.71 3.88 19.48
CA PRO A 74 2.82 4.20 20.41
C PRO A 74 3.56 2.97 20.95
N GLU A 75 2.88 1.83 21.03
CA GLU A 75 3.43 0.58 21.56
C GLU A 75 4.38 -0.13 20.58
N ILE A 76 4.43 0.31 19.32
CA ILE A 76 5.31 -0.27 18.29
C ILE A 76 6.50 0.68 18.07
N ASP A 77 7.67 0.25 18.52
CA ASP A 77 8.92 1.00 18.33
C ASP A 77 9.38 0.99 16.86
N SER A 78 10.54 1.59 16.58
CA SER A 78 11.08 1.67 15.22
C SER A 78 11.55 0.31 14.70
N GLU A 79 12.13 -0.53 15.55
CA GLU A 79 12.68 -1.83 15.15
C GLU A 79 11.56 -2.84 14.84
N GLU A 80 10.54 -2.91 15.70
CA GLU A 80 9.38 -3.77 15.46
C GLU A 80 8.60 -3.32 14.22
N ARG A 81 8.50 -2.00 13.99
CA ARG A 81 7.90 -1.44 12.78
C ARG A 81 8.65 -1.84 11.52
N GLU A 82 9.98 -1.69 11.50
CA GLU A 82 10.80 -2.14 10.36
C GLU A 82 10.61 -3.65 10.11
N ALA A 83 10.56 -4.47 11.16
CA ALA A 83 10.30 -5.90 11.02
C ALA A 83 8.90 -6.20 10.44
N ILE A 84 7.85 -5.49 10.89
CA ILE A 84 6.49 -5.64 10.35
C ILE A 84 6.43 -5.18 8.88
N LEU A 85 7.09 -4.08 8.54
CA LEU A 85 7.18 -3.57 7.16
C LEU A 85 7.90 -4.59 6.25
N ALA A 86 8.98 -5.21 6.73
CA ALA A 86 9.67 -6.28 6.00
C ALA A 86 8.74 -7.49 5.75
N LEU A 87 7.91 -7.87 6.73
CA LEU A 87 6.91 -8.94 6.56
C LEU A 87 5.84 -8.57 5.52
N LEU A 88 5.43 -7.29 5.43
CA LEU A 88 4.53 -6.83 4.37
C LEU A 88 5.19 -6.98 2.99
N ARG A 89 6.47 -6.58 2.87
CA ARG A 89 7.23 -6.66 1.61
C ARG A 89 7.43 -8.09 1.09
N GLN A 90 7.43 -9.10 1.96
CA GLN A 90 7.48 -10.50 1.52
C GLN A 90 6.27 -10.90 0.66
N LYS A 91 5.08 -10.35 0.92
CA LYS A 91 3.87 -10.61 0.11
C LYS A 91 3.63 -9.54 -0.95
N VAL A 92 3.94 -8.29 -0.63
CA VAL A 92 3.73 -7.12 -1.50
C VAL A 92 5.09 -6.49 -1.79
N PRO A 93 5.85 -7.05 -2.74
CA PRO A 93 7.23 -6.63 -2.99
C PRO A 93 7.30 -5.21 -3.51
N GLU A 94 8.44 -4.55 -3.27
CA GLU A 94 8.79 -3.26 -3.86
C GLU A 94 8.67 -3.28 -5.39
N LEU A 95 8.48 -2.08 -5.95
CA LEU A 95 8.51 -1.92 -7.39
C LEU A 95 9.92 -2.09 -7.92
N SER A 96 10.05 -2.79 -9.04
CA SER A 96 11.23 -2.57 -9.87
C SER A 96 11.21 -1.15 -10.45
N GLU A 97 12.37 -0.68 -10.91
CA GLU A 97 12.48 0.61 -11.61
C GLU A 97 11.52 0.69 -12.80
N GLU A 98 11.43 -0.37 -13.59
CA GLU A 98 10.52 -0.46 -14.73
C GLU A 98 9.05 -0.32 -14.30
N GLU A 99 8.65 -1.03 -13.25
CA GLU A 99 7.30 -0.96 -12.71
C GLU A 99 6.96 0.44 -12.17
N ALA A 100 7.92 1.10 -11.52
CA ALA A 100 7.78 2.46 -11.02
C ALA A 100 7.60 3.47 -12.18
N ILE A 101 8.39 3.36 -13.25
CA ILE A 101 8.26 4.20 -14.45
C ILE A 101 6.89 3.98 -15.13
N ILE A 102 6.46 2.73 -15.27
CA ILE A 102 5.15 2.40 -15.84
C ILE A 102 4.02 2.98 -14.98
N ALA A 103 4.11 2.83 -13.65
CA ALA A 103 3.15 3.39 -12.71
C ALA A 103 3.08 4.93 -12.83
N PHE A 104 4.22 5.61 -12.90
CA PHE A 104 4.30 7.04 -13.09
C PHE A 104 3.60 7.49 -14.40
N HIS A 105 3.92 6.85 -15.53
CA HIS A 105 3.30 7.17 -16.81
C HIS A 105 1.79 6.96 -16.81
N ASN A 106 1.30 5.89 -16.17
CA ASN A 106 -0.13 5.63 -16.05
C ASN A 106 -0.85 6.72 -15.23
N ASN A 107 -0.24 7.16 -14.12
CA ASN A 107 -0.77 8.27 -13.33
C ASN A 107 -0.75 9.58 -14.08
N LEU A 108 0.35 9.89 -14.78
CA LEU A 108 0.45 11.09 -15.60
C LEU A 108 -0.61 11.09 -16.71
N ARG A 109 -0.88 9.94 -17.34
CA ARG A 109 -1.96 9.79 -18.34
C ARG A 109 -3.33 10.08 -17.72
N TRP A 110 -3.62 9.55 -16.54
CA TRP A 110 -4.86 9.84 -15.81
C TRP A 110 -4.97 11.33 -15.49
N PHE A 111 -3.94 11.92 -14.90
CA PHE A 111 -3.90 13.33 -14.52
C PHE A 111 -4.10 14.25 -15.72
N ALA A 112 -3.38 13.97 -16.83
CA ALA A 112 -3.52 14.71 -18.08
C ALA A 112 -4.95 14.62 -18.66
N ARG A 113 -5.61 13.46 -18.55
CA ARG A 113 -7.03 13.32 -18.95
C ARG A 113 -7.95 14.13 -18.04
N TRP A 114 -7.75 14.04 -16.73
CA TRP A 114 -8.57 14.72 -15.71
C TRP A 114 -8.50 16.25 -15.82
N ILE A 115 -7.33 16.81 -16.11
CA ILE A 115 -7.17 18.26 -16.22
C ILE A 115 -7.74 18.79 -17.54
N ARG A 116 -7.53 18.06 -18.64
CA ARG A 116 -8.08 18.40 -19.96
C ARG A 116 -9.61 18.35 -19.96
N SER A 117 -10.22 17.41 -19.24
CA SER A 117 -11.68 17.34 -19.13
C SER A 117 -12.29 18.54 -18.40
N ARG A 118 -11.47 19.36 -17.73
CA ARG A 118 -11.85 20.61 -17.06
C ARG A 118 -11.43 21.85 -17.83
N GLY A 119 -11.07 21.71 -19.11
CA GLY A 119 -10.69 22.82 -19.98
C GLY A 119 -9.30 23.39 -19.71
N ARG A 120 -8.53 22.82 -18.77
CA ARG A 120 -7.16 23.26 -18.48
C ARG A 120 -6.14 22.38 -19.20
N ARG A 121 -5.07 23.02 -19.67
CA ARG A 121 -3.86 22.33 -20.15
C ARG A 121 -2.70 22.77 -19.26
N ILE A 122 -1.84 21.83 -18.92
CA ILE A 122 -0.60 22.07 -18.19
C ILE A 122 0.52 22.22 -19.21
N SER A 123 1.34 23.26 -19.06
CA SER A 123 2.54 23.44 -19.88
C SER A 123 3.66 22.51 -19.42
N ARG A 124 4.67 22.29 -20.27
CA ARG A 124 5.83 21.47 -19.90
C ARG A 124 6.54 22.02 -18.65
N ASP A 125 6.73 23.35 -18.59
CA ASP A 125 7.43 23.99 -17.48
C ASP A 125 6.64 23.88 -16.17
N GLU A 126 5.31 23.93 -16.24
CA GLU A 126 4.46 23.74 -15.07
C GLU A 126 4.51 22.29 -14.58
N LEU A 127 4.53 21.31 -15.50
CA LEU A 127 4.70 19.90 -15.13
C LEU A 127 6.07 19.65 -14.47
N LEU A 128 7.14 20.23 -15.00
CA LEU A 128 8.48 20.12 -14.39
C LEU A 128 8.50 20.73 -12.99
N ARG A 129 7.95 21.93 -12.81
CA ARG A 129 7.82 22.54 -11.47
C ARG A 129 7.04 21.67 -10.49
N MET A 130 5.96 21.01 -10.94
CA MET A 130 5.21 20.09 -10.07
C MET A 130 6.06 18.89 -9.62
N VAL A 131 6.94 18.38 -10.49
CA VAL A 131 7.87 17.30 -10.14
C VAL A 131 8.92 17.80 -9.16
N ASP A 132 9.50 18.98 -9.39
CA ASP A 132 10.51 19.57 -8.50
C ASP A 132 9.93 19.80 -7.09
N THR A 133 8.74 20.40 -7.00
CA THR A 133 8.05 20.61 -5.70
C THR A 133 7.74 19.28 -4.99
N ALA A 134 7.38 18.24 -5.74
CA ALA A 134 7.14 16.92 -5.15
C ALA A 134 8.45 16.28 -4.64
N ALA A 135 9.56 16.44 -5.35
CA ALA A 135 10.86 15.94 -4.92
C ALA A 135 11.37 16.64 -3.66
N GLU A 136 11.24 17.97 -3.57
CA GLU A 136 11.61 18.75 -2.38
C GLU A 136 10.85 18.30 -1.12
N SER A 137 9.63 17.79 -1.26
CA SER A 137 8.82 17.28 -0.14
C SER A 137 9.28 15.93 0.42
N ILE A 138 10.22 15.26 -0.24
CA ILE A 138 10.77 13.95 0.16
C ILE A 138 12.06 14.12 0.99
N GLU A 139 12.76 15.25 0.88
CA GLU A 139 14.04 15.50 1.57
C GLU A 139 13.89 16.01 3.03
N VAL A 140 12.79 15.67 3.71
CA VAL A 140 12.52 16.08 5.12
C VAL A 140 12.42 14.89 6.06
#